data_AF-A0A5N6JRH9-F1
#
_entry.id   AF-A0A5N6JRH9-F1
#
_cell.length_a   1.000
_cell.length_b   1.000
_cell.length_c   1.000
_cell.angle_alpha   90.00
_cell.angle_beta   90.00
_cell.angle_gamma   90.00
#
_symmetry.space_group_name_H-M   'P 1'
#
loop_
_entity.id
_entity.type
_entity.pdbx_description
1 polymer ?
#
loop_
_entity_poly.entity_id
_entity_poly.type
_entity_poly.pdbx_seq_one_letter_code
_entity_poly.pdbx_strand_id
1 'polypeptide(L)'
;MKPTVIVPTKLIPTTPNGKTDRVAVDKIPVPGPSNLNTTKKPTRALDCWENSIKEIWEEILSSRMAHTFERSQSRIDHNSDFFQVGGSSILMIKLKYLLEMQLGVKISMPELFHTSSLSSMAKLVADAKAAVNGTASLPTMPSFLGPKNIAQVIDRDLEIATIVDKLSQPRAIPSLSIESSLSCSEKLVVVLTGATGFIGKHLLSCLVQSPKVGQVHCVAIRPDASGKPRRVAVNSDKIVEYTGDLSDSNLGLSAAQFTFLAEHSHIIIHNGADVSLLKTYQSLRRANVISTRTLCSMAILRRLPVHYVSTASVAKVIQQKPLLEVPASPADADLLNSVDGYAASKWASEALLAKIAVESGIPVYIHRLAHVMGEDASELDAVGMMTKYSFLLHALPRIKEEAIEGQWDFVFVESVVDELVRSAMKSAIDYGHPSTSQSKREENRPAVFINHCNDVTIPHCKLKGYLEATSGEPLGEIELKEWLQLARETGMHPLIYEFFLAFEQGRGKMTLPMMSKTQRVIR
;
A
#
# COMPACT_ATOMS: atom_id res chain seq x y z
N MET A 1 27.52 15.97 -13.31
CA MET A 1 26.73 15.55 -14.50
C MET A 1 27.45 14.38 -15.12
N LYS A 2 26.79 13.24 -15.39
CA LYS A 2 27.41 12.05 -16.01
C LYS A 2 26.76 11.84 -17.39
N PRO A 3 27.54 11.72 -18.49
CA PRO A 3 26.97 11.63 -19.84
C PRO A 3 26.25 10.29 -20.06
N THR A 4 25.14 10.34 -20.80
CA THR A 4 24.23 9.19 -21.03
C THR A 4 24.74 8.24 -22.13
N VAL A 5 25.61 8.71 -23.03
CA VAL A 5 26.25 7.92 -24.09
C VAL A 5 27.69 8.41 -24.26
N ILE A 6 28.64 7.49 -24.39
CA ILE A 6 30.03 7.79 -24.76
C ILE A 6 30.34 6.99 -26.02
N VAL A 7 30.65 7.68 -27.11
CA VAL A 7 31.01 7.05 -28.39
C VAL A 7 32.54 7.12 -28.55
N PRO A 8 33.26 5.99 -28.49
CA PRO A 8 34.69 5.99 -28.73
C PRO A 8 34.96 6.29 -30.22
N THR A 9 35.82 7.27 -30.49
CA THR A 9 36.26 7.62 -31.85
C THR A 9 37.77 7.44 -31.95
N LYS A 10 38.26 6.97 -33.11
CA LYS A 10 39.71 6.74 -33.30
C LYS A 10 40.50 8.05 -33.43
N LEU A 11 39.88 9.10 -33.97
CA LEU A 11 40.42 10.45 -34.10
C LEU A 11 39.26 11.45 -34.01
N ILE A 12 39.50 12.58 -33.35
CA ILE A 12 38.54 13.69 -33.29
C ILE A 12 38.69 14.50 -34.60
N PRO A 13 37.62 14.70 -35.39
CA PRO A 13 37.69 15.48 -36.61
C PRO A 13 38.21 16.90 -36.35
N THR A 14 39.22 17.31 -37.13
CA THR A 14 39.78 18.66 -37.09
C THR A 14 39.66 19.32 -38.45
N THR A 15 39.48 20.64 -38.42
CA THR A 15 39.60 21.51 -39.59
C THR A 15 41.05 21.51 -40.10
N PRO A 16 41.30 21.96 -41.34
CA PRO A 16 42.66 22.11 -41.87
C PRO A 16 43.61 22.94 -41.01
N ASN A 17 43.07 23.79 -40.13
CA ASN A 17 43.82 24.62 -39.18
C ASN A 17 44.01 23.95 -37.79
N GLY A 18 43.77 22.64 -37.67
CA GLY A 18 44.02 21.87 -36.44
C GLY A 18 43.00 22.07 -35.31
N LYS A 19 41.96 22.88 -35.50
CA LYS A 19 40.87 23.07 -34.53
C LYS A 19 39.77 22.03 -34.74
N THR A 20 39.11 21.58 -33.67
CA THR A 20 37.98 20.65 -33.72
C THR A 20 36.89 21.11 -34.69
N ASP A 21 36.57 20.27 -35.68
CA ASP A 21 35.49 20.51 -36.62
C ASP A 21 34.16 20.07 -35.99
N ARG A 22 33.45 21.03 -35.39
CA ARG A 22 32.19 20.76 -34.68
C ARG A 22 31.08 20.28 -35.61
N VAL A 23 31.09 20.70 -36.87
CA VAL A 23 30.06 20.27 -37.85
C VAL A 23 30.29 18.82 -38.25
N ALA A 24 31.56 18.40 -38.38
CA ALA A 24 31.90 17.00 -38.59
C ALA A 24 31.62 16.13 -37.35
N VAL A 25 31.86 16.66 -36.14
CA VAL A 25 31.53 15.98 -34.87
C VAL A 25 30.02 15.76 -34.71
N ASP A 26 29.18 16.76 -35.02
CA ASP A 26 27.72 16.64 -34.93
C ASP A 26 27.13 15.61 -35.91
N LYS A 27 27.87 15.27 -36.97
CA LYS A 27 27.49 14.25 -37.95
C LYS A 27 27.98 12.84 -37.60
N ILE A 28 28.75 12.67 -36.52
CA ILE A 28 29.17 11.33 -36.06
C ILE A 28 27.91 10.58 -35.62
N PRO A 29 27.63 9.39 -36.18
CA PRO A 29 26.45 8.62 -35.80
C PRO A 29 26.48 8.30 -34.31
N VAL A 30 25.61 8.95 -33.55
CA VAL A 30 25.35 8.57 -32.16
C VAL A 30 24.24 7.51 -32.21
N PRO A 31 24.40 6.34 -31.56
CA PRO A 31 23.30 5.40 -31.42
C PRO A 31 22.10 6.13 -30.82
N GLY A 32 20.95 6.10 -31.49
CA GLY A 32 19.72 6.72 -30.96
C GLY A 32 19.37 6.16 -29.57
N PRO A 33 18.41 6.74 -28.85
CA PRO A 33 17.93 6.25 -27.54
C PRO A 33 17.18 4.91 -27.63
N SER A 34 17.57 4.04 -28.55
CA SER A 34 17.18 2.66 -28.68
C SER A 34 18.34 1.83 -28.14
N ASN A 35 18.14 1.21 -26.97
CA ASN A 35 19.01 0.19 -26.35
C ASN A 35 20.14 0.65 -25.41
N LEU A 36 19.91 1.65 -24.56
CA LEU A 36 20.79 1.88 -23.39
C LEU A 36 19.99 2.06 -22.08
N ASN A 37 19.16 1.05 -21.78
CA ASN A 37 18.89 0.49 -20.43
C ASN A 37 17.78 -0.57 -20.50
N THR A 38 18.03 -1.65 -21.24
CA THR A 38 17.35 -2.93 -20.99
C THR A 38 18.42 -3.97 -20.71
N THR A 39 18.84 -4.06 -19.46
CA THR A 39 19.22 -5.37 -18.88
C THR A 39 17.98 -6.25 -18.63
N LYS A 40 16.81 -5.88 -19.17
CA LYS A 40 15.76 -6.86 -19.47
C LYS A 40 16.16 -7.58 -20.75
N LYS A 41 16.39 -8.89 -20.64
CA LYS A 41 16.48 -9.84 -21.76
C LYS A 41 15.48 -9.48 -22.86
N PRO A 42 15.76 -9.75 -24.16
CA PRO A 42 14.75 -9.60 -25.20
C PRO A 42 13.47 -10.29 -24.75
N THR A 43 12.41 -9.51 -24.55
CA THR A 43 11.13 -10.02 -24.11
C THR A 43 10.65 -11.01 -25.18
N ARG A 44 10.33 -12.22 -24.74
CA ARG A 44 9.75 -13.25 -25.58
C ARG A 44 8.57 -12.65 -26.36
N ALA A 45 8.44 -13.02 -27.63
CA ALA A 45 7.25 -12.65 -28.41
C ALA A 45 6.00 -13.15 -27.67
N LEU A 46 5.00 -12.26 -27.56
CA LEU A 46 3.73 -12.60 -26.91
C LEU A 46 3.07 -13.75 -27.66
N ASP A 47 2.53 -14.72 -26.93
CA ASP A 47 1.71 -15.77 -27.54
C ASP A 47 0.33 -15.26 -27.97
N CYS A 48 -0.49 -16.11 -28.60
CA CYS A 48 -1.79 -15.70 -29.11
C CYS A 48 -2.73 -15.21 -27.99
N TRP A 49 -2.72 -15.85 -26.82
CA TRP A 49 -3.55 -15.47 -25.69
C TRP A 49 -3.06 -14.18 -25.04
N GLU A 50 -1.74 -14.03 -24.88
CA GLU A 50 -1.12 -12.80 -24.40
C GLU A 50 -1.43 -11.61 -25.31
N ASN A 51 -1.41 -11.79 -26.65
CA ASN A 51 -1.81 -10.73 -27.58
C ASN A 51 -3.30 -10.39 -27.46
N SER A 52 -4.20 -11.39 -27.44
CA SER A 52 -5.64 -11.15 -27.32
C SER A 52 -5.99 -10.40 -26.01
N ILE A 53 -5.40 -10.80 -24.89
CA ILE A 53 -5.65 -10.11 -23.61
C ILE A 53 -5.05 -8.71 -23.60
N LYS A 54 -3.86 -8.54 -24.21
CA LYS A 54 -3.25 -7.23 -24.35
C LYS A 54 -4.16 -6.28 -25.13
N GLU A 55 -4.77 -6.72 -26.22
CA GLU A 55 -5.73 -5.91 -26.99
C GLU A 55 -6.91 -5.46 -26.13
N ILE A 56 -7.49 -6.37 -25.33
CA ILE A 56 -8.57 -6.03 -24.39
C ILE A 56 -8.07 -5.05 -23.31
N TRP A 57 -6.85 -5.22 -22.79
CA TRP A 57 -6.25 -4.28 -21.84
C TRP A 57 -6.10 -2.89 -22.47
N GLU A 58 -5.58 -2.80 -23.68
CA GLU A 58 -5.41 -1.54 -24.42
C GLU A 58 -6.78 -0.89 -24.68
N GLU A 59 -7.82 -1.64 -25.01
CA GLU A 59 -9.19 -1.14 -25.17
C GLU A 59 -9.72 -0.50 -23.87
N ILE A 60 -9.66 -1.21 -22.75
CA ILE A 60 -10.22 -0.72 -21.48
C ILE A 60 -9.40 0.41 -20.87
N LEU A 61 -8.08 0.39 -21.03
CA LEU A 61 -7.19 1.44 -20.53
C LEU A 61 -7.36 2.72 -21.35
N SER A 62 -7.45 2.62 -22.68
CA SER A 62 -7.65 3.76 -23.58
C SER A 62 -8.93 4.56 -23.26
N SER A 63 -9.98 3.89 -22.78
CA SER A 63 -11.26 4.54 -22.40
C SER A 63 -11.15 5.60 -21.29
N ARG A 64 -10.08 5.59 -20.48
CA ARG A 64 -9.79 6.63 -19.48
C ARG A 64 -8.73 7.65 -19.94
N MET A 65 -8.04 7.37 -21.03
CA MET A 65 -6.70 7.91 -21.28
C MET A 65 -6.65 8.96 -22.41
N ALA A 66 -7.75 9.65 -22.71
CA ALA A 66 -7.78 10.70 -23.72
C ALA A 66 -6.98 11.98 -23.35
N HIS A 67 -6.54 12.15 -22.09
CA HIS A 67 -5.88 13.39 -21.64
C HIS A 67 -4.51 13.23 -20.94
N THR A 68 -3.98 12.02 -20.79
CA THR A 68 -2.71 11.78 -20.07
C THR A 68 -1.64 11.09 -20.93
N PHE A 69 -1.95 10.85 -22.21
CA PHE A 69 -1.20 9.91 -23.07
C PHE A 69 -0.16 10.57 -23.99
N GLU A 70 0.55 11.60 -23.51
CA GLU A 70 1.76 12.09 -24.20
C GLU A 70 3.07 11.64 -23.54
N ARG A 71 3.05 10.94 -22.39
CA ARG A 71 4.28 10.78 -21.58
C ARG A 71 4.75 9.40 -21.15
N SER A 72 4.05 8.30 -21.46
CA SER A 72 4.70 6.98 -21.38
C SER A 72 3.97 5.92 -22.22
N GLN A 73 4.49 5.62 -23.40
CA GLN A 73 4.27 4.30 -24.00
C GLN A 73 5.04 3.27 -23.17
N SER A 74 4.50 2.90 -22.02
CA SER A 74 4.93 1.67 -21.35
C SER A 74 4.40 0.53 -22.20
N ARG A 75 5.24 0.02 -23.12
CA ARG A 75 4.93 -1.14 -23.95
C ARG A 75 4.52 -2.29 -23.04
N ILE A 76 3.25 -2.69 -23.08
CA ILE A 76 2.75 -3.84 -22.34
C ILE A 76 3.49 -5.09 -22.85
N ASP A 77 4.13 -5.81 -21.93
CA ASP A 77 4.86 -7.05 -22.13
C ASP A 77 4.28 -8.19 -21.26
N HIS A 78 4.79 -9.41 -21.43
CA HIS A 78 4.27 -10.59 -20.72
C HIS A 78 4.36 -10.51 -19.18
N ASN A 79 5.25 -9.66 -18.63
CA ASN A 79 5.42 -9.47 -17.18
C ASN A 79 4.66 -8.24 -16.66
N SER A 80 3.96 -7.52 -17.54
CA SER A 80 3.23 -6.32 -17.16
C SER A 80 2.06 -6.70 -16.27
N ASP A 81 1.97 -6.03 -15.12
CA ASP A 81 0.87 -6.17 -14.16
C ASP A 81 -0.23 -5.16 -14.49
N PHE A 82 -1.47 -5.64 -14.55
CA PHE A 82 -2.66 -4.87 -14.92
C PHE A 82 -2.79 -3.58 -14.10
N PHE A 83 -2.59 -3.65 -12.78
CA PHE A 83 -2.76 -2.50 -11.90
C PHE A 83 -1.59 -1.51 -12.03
N GLN A 84 -0.39 -2.01 -12.34
CA GLN A 84 0.78 -1.15 -12.55
C GLN A 84 0.73 -0.38 -13.87
N VAL A 85 0.02 -0.88 -14.88
CA VAL A 85 -0.16 -0.19 -16.18
C VAL A 85 -1.40 0.73 -16.22
N GLY A 86 -2.00 1.03 -15.06
CA GLY A 86 -3.15 1.94 -14.94
C GLY A 86 -4.50 1.26 -14.78
N GLY A 87 -4.52 -0.08 -14.70
CA GLY A 87 -5.70 -0.85 -14.35
C GLY A 87 -6.21 -0.50 -12.95
N SER A 88 -7.52 -0.61 -12.76
CA SER A 88 -8.18 -0.40 -11.47
C SER A 88 -9.23 -1.47 -11.24
N SER A 89 -9.72 -1.60 -10.02
CA SER A 89 -10.70 -2.64 -9.69
C SER A 89 -11.99 -2.52 -10.51
N ILE A 90 -12.41 -1.30 -10.87
CA ILE A 90 -13.56 -1.09 -11.77
C ILE A 90 -13.25 -1.49 -13.21
N LEU A 91 -12.02 -1.26 -13.69
CA LEU A 91 -11.58 -1.73 -15.01
C LEU A 91 -11.44 -3.26 -15.03
N MET A 92 -11.09 -3.90 -13.92
CA MET A 92 -11.06 -5.35 -13.80
C MET A 92 -12.46 -5.97 -13.94
N ILE A 93 -13.52 -5.30 -13.44
CA ILE A 93 -14.91 -5.73 -13.67
C ILE A 93 -15.26 -5.64 -15.16
N LYS A 94 -14.87 -4.55 -15.84
CA LYS A 94 -15.06 -4.43 -17.29
C LYS A 94 -14.28 -5.50 -18.05
N LEU A 95 -13.05 -5.78 -17.64
CA LEU A 95 -12.22 -6.84 -18.21
C LEU A 95 -12.90 -8.20 -18.09
N LYS A 96 -13.41 -8.56 -16.90
CA LYS A 96 -14.18 -9.80 -16.68
C LYS A 96 -15.35 -9.91 -17.67
N TYR A 97 -16.12 -8.84 -17.84
CA TYR A 97 -17.24 -8.80 -18.78
C TYR A 97 -16.79 -9.00 -20.24
N LEU A 98 -15.72 -8.32 -20.68
CA LEU A 98 -15.20 -8.47 -22.05
C LEU A 98 -14.62 -9.86 -22.30
N LEU A 99 -13.94 -10.47 -21.32
CA LEU A 99 -13.47 -11.85 -21.41
C LEU A 99 -14.63 -12.83 -21.58
N GLU A 100 -15.73 -12.63 -20.85
CA GLU A 100 -16.94 -13.46 -21.00
C GLU A 100 -17.61 -13.26 -22.36
N MET A 101 -17.76 -12.01 -22.82
CA MET A 101 -18.44 -11.69 -24.08
C MET A 101 -17.62 -12.05 -25.33
N GLN A 102 -16.34 -11.71 -25.36
CA GLN A 102 -15.48 -11.88 -26.55
C GLN A 102 -14.86 -13.28 -26.61
N LEU A 103 -14.50 -13.86 -25.46
CA LEU A 103 -13.78 -15.14 -25.40
C LEU A 103 -14.64 -16.28 -24.84
N GLY A 104 -15.84 -16.02 -24.32
CA GLY A 104 -16.76 -17.05 -23.81
C GLY A 104 -16.24 -17.77 -22.56
N VAL A 105 -15.34 -17.13 -21.79
CA VAL A 105 -14.77 -17.70 -20.57
C VAL A 105 -15.38 -17.05 -19.33
N LYS A 106 -15.80 -17.88 -18.37
CA LYS A 106 -16.30 -17.40 -17.07
C LYS A 106 -15.19 -17.55 -16.03
N ILE A 107 -14.60 -16.43 -15.63
CA ILE A 107 -13.53 -16.36 -14.63
C ILE A 107 -14.04 -15.58 -13.43
N SER A 108 -13.72 -16.03 -12.22
CA SER A 108 -14.11 -15.32 -11.01
C SER A 108 -13.25 -14.07 -10.78
N MET A 109 -13.81 -13.03 -10.16
CA MET A 109 -13.05 -11.81 -9.83
C MET A 109 -11.76 -12.09 -9.06
N PRO A 110 -11.77 -12.97 -8.03
CA PRO A 110 -10.54 -13.26 -7.30
C PRO A 110 -9.44 -13.84 -8.18
N GLU A 111 -9.75 -14.74 -9.11
CA GLU A 111 -8.74 -15.33 -9.99
C GLU A 111 -8.06 -14.27 -10.87
N LEU A 112 -8.83 -13.31 -11.40
CA LEU A 112 -8.28 -12.21 -12.19
C LEU A 112 -7.36 -11.30 -11.39
N PHE A 113 -7.68 -11.04 -10.12
CA PHE A 113 -6.83 -10.25 -9.24
C PHE A 113 -5.51 -10.96 -8.92
N HIS A 114 -5.56 -12.28 -8.71
CA HIS A 114 -4.38 -13.11 -8.43
C HIS A 114 -3.51 -13.35 -9.67
N THR A 115 -4.09 -13.35 -10.86
CA THR A 115 -3.40 -13.51 -12.15
C THR A 115 -3.30 -12.17 -12.88
N SER A 116 -2.84 -11.15 -12.17
CA SER A 116 -2.82 -9.77 -12.67
C SER A 116 -1.70 -9.49 -13.68
N SER A 117 -0.73 -10.40 -13.88
CA SER A 117 0.25 -10.24 -14.97
C SER A 117 -0.32 -10.73 -16.30
N LEU A 118 0.10 -10.11 -17.41
CA LEU A 118 -0.39 -10.47 -18.74
C LEU A 118 -0.23 -11.98 -19.02
N SER A 119 0.95 -12.54 -18.75
CA SER A 119 1.23 -13.97 -18.95
C SER A 119 0.39 -14.89 -18.06
N SER A 120 0.19 -14.54 -16.77
CA SER A 120 -0.62 -15.36 -15.87
C SER A 120 -2.10 -15.31 -16.24
N MET A 121 -2.61 -14.14 -16.64
CA MET A 121 -3.97 -13.98 -17.11
C MET A 121 -4.21 -14.73 -18.43
N ALA A 122 -3.25 -14.66 -19.35
CA ALA A 122 -3.28 -15.41 -20.62
C ALA A 122 -3.38 -16.90 -20.39
N LYS A 123 -2.57 -17.43 -19.47
CA LYS A 123 -2.65 -18.84 -19.08
C LYS A 123 -4.01 -19.19 -18.47
N LEU A 124 -4.53 -18.37 -17.55
CA LEU A 124 -5.82 -18.60 -16.92
C LEU A 124 -6.97 -18.63 -17.95
N VAL A 125 -6.96 -17.69 -18.90
CA VAL A 125 -7.97 -17.63 -19.98
C VAL A 125 -7.84 -18.84 -20.91
N ALA A 126 -6.61 -19.23 -21.27
CA ALA A 126 -6.36 -20.40 -22.10
C ALA A 126 -6.88 -21.69 -21.44
N ASP A 127 -6.58 -21.90 -20.16
CA ASP A 127 -7.02 -23.05 -19.38
C ASP A 127 -8.56 -23.05 -19.25
N ALA A 128 -9.18 -21.90 -18.96
CA ALA A 128 -10.63 -21.76 -18.90
C ALA A 128 -11.30 -22.08 -20.25
N LYS A 129 -10.72 -21.63 -21.36
CA LYS A 129 -11.24 -21.93 -22.70
C LYS A 129 -11.12 -23.41 -23.04
N ALA A 130 -10.00 -24.05 -22.69
CA ALA A 130 -9.80 -25.47 -22.89
C ALA A 130 -10.82 -26.33 -22.11
N ALA A 131 -11.20 -25.88 -20.91
CA ALA A 131 -12.25 -26.51 -20.10
C ALA A 131 -13.65 -26.36 -20.73
N VAL A 132 -14.00 -25.18 -21.25
CA VAL A 132 -15.27 -24.97 -21.97
C VAL A 132 -15.37 -25.86 -23.22
N ASN A 133 -14.26 -26.08 -23.92
CA ASN A 133 -14.21 -26.92 -25.11
C ASN A 133 -14.16 -28.44 -24.81
N GLY A 134 -14.24 -28.86 -23.54
CA GLY A 134 -14.21 -30.27 -23.15
C GLY A 134 -12.85 -30.96 -23.32
N THR A 135 -11.79 -30.18 -23.57
CA THR A 135 -10.42 -30.69 -23.83
C THR A 135 -9.56 -30.78 -22.57
N ALA A 136 -10.05 -30.27 -21.43
CA ALA A 136 -9.39 -30.34 -20.13
C ALA A 136 -10.43 -30.36 -18.99
N SER A 137 -10.09 -30.99 -17.87
CA SER A 137 -10.88 -30.91 -16.64
C SER A 137 -10.81 -29.50 -16.05
N LEU A 138 -11.91 -28.98 -15.48
CA LEU A 138 -11.88 -27.71 -14.75
C LEU A 138 -10.78 -27.75 -13.66
N PRO A 139 -9.89 -26.75 -13.58
CA PRO A 139 -8.90 -26.70 -12.52
C PRO A 139 -9.59 -26.71 -11.15
N THR A 140 -9.09 -27.52 -10.23
CA THR A 140 -9.56 -27.55 -8.84
C THR A 140 -9.35 -26.17 -8.24
N MET A 141 -10.44 -25.47 -7.96
CA MET A 141 -10.45 -24.09 -7.47
C MET A 141 -9.65 -24.01 -6.17
N PRO A 142 -8.50 -23.30 -6.15
CA PRO A 142 -7.83 -23.07 -4.88
C PRO A 142 -8.68 -22.11 -4.03
N SER A 143 -8.67 -22.31 -2.71
CA SER A 143 -9.49 -21.57 -1.72
C SER A 143 -9.29 -20.05 -1.81
N PHE A 144 -10.36 -19.26 -1.80
CA PHE A 144 -10.38 -17.80 -1.91
C PHE A 144 -9.63 -17.09 -0.76
N LEU A 145 -9.62 -17.69 0.44
CA LEU A 145 -8.91 -17.20 1.63
C LEU A 145 -7.80 -18.17 2.08
N GLY A 146 -7.50 -19.20 1.29
CA GLY A 146 -6.51 -20.21 1.65
C GLY A 146 -5.17 -20.00 0.95
N PRO A 147 -4.08 -20.58 1.50
CA PRO A 147 -2.79 -20.67 0.84
C PRO A 147 -2.94 -21.18 -0.59
N LYS A 148 -2.46 -20.44 -1.58
CA LYS A 148 -2.40 -20.93 -2.96
C LYS A 148 -0.97 -21.15 -3.39
N ASN A 149 -0.66 -22.39 -3.75
CA ASN A 149 0.57 -22.78 -4.41
C ASN A 149 0.63 -22.21 -5.84
N ILE A 150 0.98 -20.93 -6.01
CA ILE A 150 1.44 -20.39 -7.30
C ILE A 150 2.65 -19.45 -7.10
N ALA A 151 3.82 -20.02 -7.38
CA ALA A 151 4.91 -19.50 -8.21
C ALA A 151 5.49 -18.10 -7.92
N GLN A 152 6.13 -17.95 -6.77
CA GLN A 152 7.54 -17.51 -6.62
C GLN A 152 7.82 -17.52 -5.12
N VAL A 153 8.71 -18.40 -4.66
CA VAL A 153 9.27 -18.25 -3.31
C VAL A 153 10.09 -16.97 -3.34
N ILE A 154 9.50 -15.87 -2.88
CA ILE A 154 10.21 -14.61 -2.76
C ILE A 154 11.04 -14.74 -1.50
N ASP A 155 12.36 -14.73 -1.66
CA ASP A 155 13.27 -14.54 -0.53
C ASP A 155 13.07 -13.11 -0.02
N ARG A 156 12.28 -12.99 1.04
CA ARG A 156 11.86 -11.70 1.61
C ARG A 156 13.01 -10.97 2.29
N ASP A 157 13.93 -11.72 2.90
CA ASP A 157 15.11 -11.14 3.53
C ASP A 157 16.03 -10.54 2.47
N LEU A 158 16.26 -11.27 1.37
CA LEU A 158 16.99 -10.76 0.22
C LEU A 158 16.27 -9.57 -0.44
N GLU A 159 14.95 -9.64 -0.58
CA GLU A 159 14.15 -8.54 -1.13
C GLU A 159 14.29 -7.27 -0.28
N ILE A 160 14.09 -7.37 1.02
CA ILE A 160 14.21 -6.24 1.96
C ILE A 160 15.64 -5.71 1.94
N ALA A 161 16.65 -6.59 1.97
CA ALA A 161 18.05 -6.18 1.85
C ALA A 161 18.32 -5.42 0.55
N THR A 162 17.77 -5.88 -0.57
CA THR A 162 17.92 -5.23 -1.88
C THR A 162 17.21 -3.87 -1.94
N ILE A 163 16.08 -3.71 -1.27
CA ILE A 163 15.34 -2.44 -1.21
C ILE A 163 16.09 -1.41 -0.35
N VAL A 164 16.72 -1.86 0.73
CA VAL A 164 17.55 -1.03 1.63
C VAL A 164 18.89 -0.68 1.00
N ASP A 165 19.44 -1.57 0.17
CA ASP A 165 20.71 -1.38 -0.52
C ASP A 165 20.77 0.00 -1.20
N LYS A 166 21.91 0.68 -1.05
CA LYS A 166 22.17 2.05 -1.57
C LYS A 166 21.28 3.16 -1.01
N LEU A 167 20.56 2.96 0.09
CA LEU A 167 20.09 4.10 0.87
C LEU A 167 21.31 4.93 1.31
N SER A 168 21.23 6.24 1.12
CA SER A 168 22.29 7.14 1.53
C SER A 168 22.53 6.96 3.03
N GLN A 169 23.80 6.93 3.44
CA GLN A 169 24.13 7.00 4.85
C GLN A 169 23.76 8.39 5.38
N PRO A 170 23.37 8.52 6.66
CA PRO A 170 23.13 9.82 7.26
C PRO A 170 24.36 10.71 7.00
N ARG A 171 24.16 11.94 6.50
CA ARG A 171 25.27 12.90 6.52
C ARG A 171 25.72 13.01 7.98
N ALA A 172 27.03 12.99 8.23
CA ALA A 172 27.55 13.55 9.45
C ALA A 172 27.14 15.02 9.43
N ILE A 173 26.02 15.34 10.07
CA ILE A 173 25.65 16.72 10.33
C ILE A 173 26.78 17.18 11.26
N PRO A 174 27.71 18.04 10.82
CA PRO A 174 28.63 18.67 11.76
C PRO A 174 27.70 19.36 12.73
N SER A 175 27.72 18.96 14.00
CA SER A 175 26.90 19.45 15.11
C SER A 175 26.37 20.86 14.85
N LEU A 176 25.32 20.95 14.05
CA LEU A 176 24.61 22.17 13.75
C LEU A 176 23.75 22.22 14.98
N SER A 177 24.32 22.80 16.02
CA SER A 177 23.66 23.36 17.20
C SER A 177 22.15 23.15 17.13
N ILE A 178 21.70 21.92 17.43
CA ILE A 178 20.28 21.64 17.67
C ILE A 178 19.86 22.43 18.92
N GLU A 179 20.84 22.88 19.72
CA GLU A 179 20.74 23.93 20.74
C GLU A 179 20.22 25.30 20.22
N SER A 180 20.00 25.51 18.91
CA SER A 180 19.65 26.84 18.37
C SER A 180 18.50 26.95 17.37
N SER A 181 17.70 25.91 17.08
CA SER A 181 16.56 26.05 16.13
C SER A 181 15.18 25.96 16.76
N LEU A 182 14.90 25.01 17.66
CA LEU A 182 13.63 25.02 18.39
C LEU A 182 13.70 25.95 19.60
N SER A 183 13.83 27.26 19.33
CA SER A 183 13.26 28.23 20.26
C SER A 183 11.79 27.86 20.47
N CYS A 184 11.22 28.15 21.64
CA CYS A 184 9.82 27.89 22.00
C CYS A 184 8.77 28.49 21.00
N SER A 185 9.22 29.12 19.91
CA SER A 185 8.46 29.78 18.85
C SER A 185 8.44 29.06 17.48
N GLU A 186 9.28 28.05 17.20
CA GLU A 186 9.28 27.39 15.88
C GLU A 186 8.15 26.34 15.78
N LYS A 187 7.30 26.48 14.76
CA LYS A 187 6.18 25.56 14.51
C LYS A 187 6.62 24.37 13.65
N LEU A 188 6.07 23.20 13.95
CA LEU A 188 6.37 21.94 13.27
C LEU A 188 5.87 21.91 11.82
N VAL A 189 6.67 21.30 10.96
CA VAL A 189 6.36 21.01 9.56
C VAL A 189 6.21 19.50 9.41
N VAL A 190 5.02 19.03 9.05
CA VAL A 190 4.68 17.61 8.97
C VAL A 190 4.50 17.18 7.53
N VAL A 191 5.10 16.07 7.13
CA VAL A 191 4.78 15.40 5.85
C VAL A 191 3.75 14.32 6.12
N LEU A 192 2.59 14.38 5.46
CA LEU A 192 1.51 13.42 5.59
C LEU A 192 1.20 12.78 4.23
N THR A 193 1.16 11.45 4.20
CA THR A 193 0.61 10.71 3.04
C THR A 193 -0.76 10.15 3.36
N GLY A 194 -1.58 9.92 2.33
CA GLY A 194 -2.91 9.35 2.52
C GLY A 194 -3.92 10.32 3.14
N ALA A 195 -3.68 11.63 3.05
CA ALA A 195 -4.52 12.68 3.63
C ALA A 195 -5.98 12.69 3.12
N THR A 196 -6.24 12.11 1.94
CA THR A 196 -7.58 11.97 1.37
C THR A 196 -8.32 10.70 1.81
N GLY A 197 -7.65 9.80 2.54
CA GLY A 197 -8.24 8.55 3.01
C GLY A 197 -9.02 8.71 4.31
N PHE A 198 -9.75 7.66 4.70
CA PHE A 198 -10.58 7.64 5.91
C PHE A 198 -9.83 8.09 7.17
N ILE A 199 -8.76 7.40 7.57
CA ILE A 199 -7.97 7.81 8.75
C ILE A 199 -7.23 9.13 8.49
N GLY A 200 -6.77 9.33 7.25
CA GLY A 200 -5.94 10.47 6.87
C GLY A 200 -6.61 11.83 7.02
N LYS A 201 -7.92 11.93 6.74
CA LYS A 201 -8.65 13.19 6.94
C LYS A 201 -8.76 13.57 8.42
N HIS A 202 -8.91 12.59 9.32
CA HIS A 202 -8.96 12.84 10.76
C HIS A 202 -7.57 13.20 11.29
N LEU A 203 -6.51 12.52 10.83
CA LEU A 203 -5.12 12.91 11.10
C LEU A 203 -4.86 14.36 10.68
N LEU A 204 -5.23 14.72 9.44
CA LEU A 204 -5.05 16.08 8.93
C LEU A 204 -5.81 17.11 9.76
N SER A 205 -7.08 16.84 10.09
CA SER A 205 -7.91 17.70 10.93
C SER A 205 -7.29 17.95 12.30
N CYS A 206 -6.82 16.89 12.98
CA CYS A 206 -6.16 16.99 14.27
C CYS A 206 -4.83 17.77 14.20
N LEU A 207 -4.01 17.51 13.17
CA LEU A 207 -2.72 18.18 12.97
C LEU A 207 -2.89 19.69 12.75
N VAL A 208 -3.82 20.12 11.89
CA VAL A 208 -3.98 21.55 11.61
C VAL A 208 -4.55 22.34 12.79
N GLN A 209 -5.32 21.69 13.66
CA GLN A 209 -5.82 22.30 14.90
C GLN A 209 -4.73 22.48 15.97
N SER A 210 -3.64 21.70 15.91
CA SER A 210 -2.55 21.83 16.85
C SER A 210 -1.83 23.19 16.69
N PRO A 211 -1.68 23.98 17.77
CA PRO A 211 -0.95 25.26 17.71
C PRO A 211 0.55 25.06 17.45
N LYS A 212 1.08 23.88 17.77
CA LYS A 212 2.48 23.50 17.54
C LYS A 212 2.77 23.21 16.07
N VAL A 213 1.76 22.91 15.26
CA VAL A 213 1.92 22.62 13.83
C VAL A 213 1.77 23.91 13.02
N GLY A 214 2.78 24.18 12.20
CA GLY A 214 2.85 25.33 11.31
C GLY A 214 2.41 24.98 9.90
N GLN A 215 2.84 23.84 9.37
CA GLN A 215 2.47 23.36 8.04
C GLN A 215 2.29 21.85 7.99
N VAL A 216 1.37 21.39 7.14
CA VAL A 216 1.15 19.98 6.81
C VAL A 216 1.24 19.80 5.29
N HIS A 217 2.32 19.18 4.85
CA HIS A 217 2.58 18.84 3.45
C HIS A 217 1.91 17.50 3.11
N CYS A 218 0.78 17.55 2.43
CA CYS A 218 0.02 16.39 1.99
C CYS A 218 0.58 15.88 0.65
N VAL A 219 1.26 14.75 0.67
CA VAL A 219 1.98 14.18 -0.49
C VAL A 219 1.24 12.98 -1.08
N ALA A 220 1.45 12.75 -2.38
CA ALA A 220 0.83 11.68 -3.18
C ALA A 220 -0.70 11.75 -3.22
N ILE A 221 -1.23 12.97 -3.45
CA ILE A 221 -2.67 13.16 -3.68
C ILE A 221 -2.99 12.75 -5.11
N ARG A 222 -3.64 11.59 -5.24
CA ARG A 222 -4.03 11.04 -6.55
C ARG A 222 -5.13 11.89 -7.19
N PRO A 223 -5.00 12.23 -8.48
CA PRO A 223 -6.12 12.76 -9.26
C PRO A 223 -7.34 11.84 -9.20
N ASP A 224 -8.52 12.39 -9.51
CA ASP A 224 -9.73 11.59 -9.60
C ASP A 224 -9.72 10.65 -10.82
N ALA A 225 -10.79 9.87 -10.96
CA ALA A 225 -10.96 8.92 -12.06
C ALA A 225 -10.90 9.56 -13.47
N SER A 226 -11.16 10.86 -13.57
CA SER A 226 -11.12 11.65 -14.81
C SER A 226 -9.79 12.38 -15.02
N GLY A 227 -8.85 12.23 -14.09
CA GLY A 227 -7.55 12.93 -14.11
C GLY A 227 -7.62 14.35 -13.57
N LYS A 228 -8.74 14.80 -13.00
CA LYS A 228 -8.82 16.13 -12.38
C LYS A 228 -8.09 16.13 -11.03
N PRO A 229 -7.43 17.25 -10.66
CA PRO A 229 -6.81 17.39 -9.36
C PRO A 229 -7.81 17.13 -8.24
N ARG A 230 -7.49 16.16 -7.37
CA ARG A 230 -8.22 15.95 -6.12
C ARG A 230 -7.63 16.86 -5.05
N ARG A 231 -8.49 17.35 -4.16
CA ARG A 231 -8.10 18.15 -2.99
C ARG A 231 -8.37 17.39 -1.70
N VAL A 232 -7.67 17.75 -0.62
CA VAL A 232 -8.01 17.26 0.72
C VAL A 232 -9.34 17.88 1.18
N ALA A 233 -10.09 17.15 2.01
CA ALA A 233 -11.40 17.61 2.49
C ALA A 233 -11.31 18.67 3.61
N VAL A 234 -10.16 18.77 4.29
CA VAL A 234 -9.93 19.70 5.40
C VAL A 234 -9.46 21.04 4.83
N ASN A 235 -10.09 22.15 5.26
CA ASN A 235 -9.69 23.50 4.84
C ASN A 235 -8.86 24.18 5.93
N SER A 236 -7.61 24.53 5.62
CA SER A 236 -6.71 25.30 6.50
C SER A 236 -5.57 25.91 5.69
N ASP A 237 -5.16 27.11 6.09
CA ASP A 237 -3.98 27.83 5.60
C ASP A 237 -2.65 27.11 5.88
N LYS A 238 -2.63 26.15 6.82
CA LYS A 238 -1.47 25.32 7.14
C LYS A 238 -1.21 24.21 6.11
N ILE A 239 -2.13 23.96 5.19
CA ILE A 239 -2.08 22.80 4.30
C ILE A 239 -1.36 23.15 3.00
N VAL A 240 -0.40 22.32 2.61
CA VAL A 240 0.25 22.37 1.29
C VAL A 240 0.03 21.04 0.58
N GLU A 241 -0.51 21.06 -0.63
CA GLU A 241 -0.92 19.86 -1.37
C GLU A 241 0.01 19.56 -2.54
N TYR A 242 0.43 18.29 -2.67
CA TYR A 242 1.24 17.80 -3.77
C TYR A 242 0.52 16.66 -4.48
N THR A 243 0.20 16.88 -5.76
CA THR A 243 -0.34 15.85 -6.63
C THR A 243 0.69 14.75 -6.92
N GLY A 244 0.27 13.50 -6.91
CA GLY A 244 1.12 12.34 -7.19
C GLY A 244 0.49 11.02 -6.77
N ASP A 245 1.18 9.91 -7.01
CA ASP A 245 0.81 8.58 -6.53
C ASP A 245 1.94 7.97 -5.67
N LEU A 246 1.59 7.13 -4.70
CA LEU A 246 2.59 6.43 -3.87
C LEU A 246 3.46 5.49 -4.71
N SER A 247 2.94 5.01 -5.83
CA SER A 247 3.65 4.17 -6.79
C SER A 247 4.56 4.96 -7.74
N ASP A 248 4.44 6.29 -7.79
CA ASP A 248 5.30 7.15 -8.61
C ASP A 248 6.71 7.25 -8.03
N SER A 249 7.68 7.51 -8.91
CA SER A 249 9.02 7.91 -8.48
C SER A 249 8.94 9.17 -7.61
N ASN A 250 9.62 9.17 -6.46
CA ASN A 250 9.56 10.26 -5.49
C ASN A 250 8.13 10.67 -5.08
N LEU A 251 7.16 9.74 -5.14
CA LEU A 251 5.76 9.98 -4.74
C LEU A 251 5.04 11.04 -5.61
N GLY A 252 5.55 11.29 -6.82
CA GLY A 252 5.07 12.34 -7.73
C GLY A 252 5.69 13.72 -7.49
N LEU A 253 6.58 13.86 -6.50
CA LEU A 253 7.28 15.11 -6.22
C LEU A 253 8.38 15.39 -7.25
N SER A 254 8.55 16.67 -7.60
CA SER A 254 9.76 17.11 -8.30
C SER A 254 10.99 16.95 -7.40
N ALA A 255 12.18 16.86 -8.00
CA ALA A 255 13.42 16.77 -7.23
C ALA A 255 13.59 17.95 -6.25
N ALA A 256 13.22 19.16 -6.67
CA ALA A 256 13.27 20.35 -5.81
C ALA A 256 12.28 20.25 -4.63
N GLN A 257 11.06 19.77 -4.87
CA GLN A 257 10.07 19.56 -3.80
C GLN A 257 10.52 18.49 -2.82
N PHE A 258 11.07 17.38 -3.31
CA PHE A 258 11.58 16.31 -2.47
C PHE A 258 12.73 16.79 -1.58
N THR A 259 13.71 17.50 -2.16
CA THR A 259 14.83 18.09 -1.40
C THR A 259 14.33 19.10 -0.37
N PHE A 260 13.42 19.99 -0.75
CA PHE A 260 12.83 20.96 0.17
C PHE A 260 12.18 20.27 1.39
N LEU A 261 11.36 19.24 1.17
CA LEU A 261 10.73 18.50 2.27
C LEU A 261 11.76 17.76 3.14
N ALA A 262 12.78 17.16 2.54
CA ALA A 262 13.87 16.51 3.27
C ALA A 262 14.64 17.49 4.18
N GLU A 263 14.78 18.74 3.75
CA GLU A 263 15.50 19.79 4.49
C GLU A 263 14.65 20.46 5.57
N HIS A 264 13.34 20.64 5.35
CA HIS A 264 12.50 21.51 6.20
C HIS A 264 11.48 20.77 7.06
N SER A 265 11.18 19.50 6.78
CA SER A 265 10.22 18.73 7.59
C SER A 265 10.81 18.31 8.93
N HIS A 266 9.91 18.10 9.91
CA HIS A 266 10.25 17.69 11.27
C HIS A 266 9.77 16.28 11.57
N ILE A 267 8.66 15.84 10.96
CA ILE A 267 8.07 14.51 11.14
C ILE A 267 7.49 14.03 9.81
N ILE A 268 7.58 12.73 9.54
CA ILE A 268 6.86 12.06 8.47
C ILE A 268 5.80 11.13 9.06
N ILE A 269 4.54 11.29 8.66
CA ILE A 269 3.43 10.39 8.95
C ILE A 269 3.03 9.68 7.66
N HIS A 270 3.44 8.43 7.54
CA HIS A 270 3.10 7.55 6.43
C HIS A 270 1.82 6.75 6.72
N ASN A 271 0.67 7.37 6.44
CA ASN A 271 -0.65 6.73 6.51
C ASN A 271 -1.12 6.17 5.15
N GLY A 272 -0.63 6.71 4.03
CA GLY A 272 -1.05 6.29 2.71
C GLY A 272 -0.71 4.84 2.39
N ALA A 273 -1.68 4.10 1.85
CA ALA A 273 -1.49 2.76 1.31
C ALA A 273 -2.52 2.48 0.19
N ASP A 274 -2.18 1.58 -0.72
CA ASP A 274 -3.16 0.90 -1.56
C ASP A 274 -3.72 -0.29 -0.77
N VAL A 275 -4.97 -0.16 -0.34
CA VAL A 275 -5.67 -1.13 0.50
C VAL A 275 -6.57 -1.99 -0.38
N SER A 276 -6.15 -3.23 -0.64
CA SER A 276 -6.96 -4.20 -1.38
C SER A 276 -6.64 -5.60 -0.89
N LEU A 277 -7.67 -6.30 -0.40
CA LEU A 277 -7.58 -7.70 0.02
C LEU A 277 -7.46 -8.67 -1.16
N LEU A 278 -7.69 -8.20 -2.39
CA LEU A 278 -7.69 -9.02 -3.59
C LEU A 278 -6.36 -8.93 -4.35
N LYS A 279 -5.68 -7.77 -4.30
CA LYS A 279 -4.43 -7.57 -5.05
C LYS A 279 -3.30 -8.43 -4.47
N THR A 280 -2.41 -8.86 -5.37
CA THR A 280 -1.19 -9.57 -4.97
C THR A 280 -0.21 -8.63 -4.27
N TYR A 281 0.74 -9.22 -3.53
CA TYR A 281 1.87 -8.46 -3.01
C TYR A 281 2.58 -7.67 -4.11
N GLN A 282 2.80 -8.27 -5.28
CA GLN A 282 3.54 -7.65 -6.37
C GLN A 282 2.83 -6.41 -6.93
N SER A 283 1.51 -6.46 -7.05
CA SER A 283 0.70 -5.31 -7.47
C SER A 283 0.74 -4.18 -6.44
N LEU A 284 0.79 -4.51 -5.14
CA LEU A 284 0.83 -3.54 -4.02
C LEU A 284 2.23 -3.03 -3.69
N ARG A 285 3.28 -3.76 -4.11
CA ARG A 285 4.68 -3.54 -3.72
C ARG A 285 5.16 -2.10 -3.94
N ARG A 286 4.85 -1.51 -5.10
CA ARG A 286 5.26 -0.13 -5.40
C ARG A 286 4.63 0.87 -4.44
N ALA A 287 3.31 0.80 -4.28
CA ALA A 287 2.54 1.76 -3.49
C ALA A 287 2.73 1.61 -1.98
N ASN A 288 3.00 0.40 -1.49
CA ASN A 288 3.05 0.13 -0.04
C ASN A 288 4.49 0.01 0.49
N VAL A 289 5.40 -0.63 -0.25
CA VAL A 289 6.78 -0.92 0.23
C VAL A 289 7.79 0.08 -0.32
N ILE A 290 7.76 0.35 -1.62
CA ILE A 290 8.73 1.26 -2.25
C ILE A 290 8.47 2.72 -1.86
N SER A 291 7.21 3.11 -1.68
CA SER A 291 6.84 4.41 -1.10
C SER A 291 7.40 4.60 0.32
N THR A 292 7.29 3.57 1.17
CA THR A 292 7.87 3.54 2.52
C THR A 292 9.39 3.76 2.45
N ARG A 293 10.11 3.01 1.59
CA ARG A 293 11.55 3.21 1.37
C ARG A 293 11.87 4.64 0.90
N THR A 294 11.04 5.21 0.03
CA THR A 294 11.23 6.55 -0.52
C THR A 294 11.08 7.62 0.56
N LEU A 295 10.09 7.50 1.45
CA LEU A 295 9.94 8.38 2.60
C LEU A 295 11.09 8.22 3.60
N CYS A 296 11.59 7.00 3.82
CA CYS A 296 12.79 6.80 4.63
C CYS A 296 14.00 7.53 4.04
N SER A 297 14.18 7.52 2.71
CA SER A 297 15.27 8.27 2.08
C SER A 297 15.17 9.79 2.29
N MET A 298 13.96 10.33 2.45
CA MET A 298 13.72 11.71 2.86
C MET A 298 14.11 11.92 4.33
N ALA A 299 13.72 11.00 5.21
CA ALA A 299 13.98 11.07 6.65
C ALA A 299 15.47 10.97 7.02
N ILE A 300 16.24 10.13 6.31
CA ILE A 300 17.64 9.82 6.66
C ILE A 300 18.52 11.07 6.66
N LEU A 301 18.28 12.05 5.77
CA LEU A 301 19.08 13.26 5.66
C LEU A 301 19.20 14.02 7.00
N ARG A 302 18.08 14.11 7.73
CA ARG A 302 17.96 14.82 8.99
C ARG A 302 17.54 13.93 10.16
N ARG A 303 17.62 12.60 10.01
CA ARG A 303 17.15 11.60 10.99
C ARG A 303 15.75 11.88 11.55
N LEU A 304 14.82 12.26 10.66
CA LEU A 304 13.47 12.63 11.05
C LEU A 304 12.71 11.43 11.65
N PRO A 305 11.89 11.61 12.69
CA PRO A 305 10.94 10.61 13.13
C PRO A 305 9.98 10.21 12.01
N VAL A 306 9.82 8.90 11.80
CA VAL A 306 8.89 8.32 10.83
C VAL A 306 7.82 7.52 11.57
N HIS A 307 6.57 7.98 11.46
CA HIS A 307 5.38 7.27 11.94
C HIS A 307 4.74 6.54 10.77
N TYR A 308 4.64 5.22 10.86
CA TYR A 308 4.04 4.36 9.84
C TYR A 308 2.75 3.74 10.36
N VAL A 309 1.65 3.93 9.63
CA VAL A 309 0.37 3.28 9.95
C VAL A 309 0.38 1.89 9.34
N SER A 310 0.43 0.87 10.18
CA SER A 310 0.33 -0.55 9.83
C SER A 310 -1.04 -1.13 10.19
N THR A 311 -1.17 -2.46 10.19
CA THR A 311 -2.44 -3.17 10.39
C THR A 311 -2.26 -4.41 11.25
N ALA A 312 -3.32 -4.76 11.98
CA ALA A 312 -3.44 -6.03 12.67
C ALA A 312 -3.27 -7.24 11.76
N SER A 313 -3.53 -7.11 10.44
CA SER A 313 -3.41 -8.22 9.50
C SER A 313 -1.98 -8.78 9.39
N VAL A 314 -0.96 -8.08 9.88
CA VAL A 314 0.40 -8.62 10.07
C VAL A 314 0.42 -9.81 11.03
N ALA A 315 -0.55 -9.94 11.93
CA ALA A 315 -0.71 -11.11 12.80
C ALA A 315 -0.92 -12.42 12.02
N LYS A 316 -1.33 -12.34 10.74
CA LYS A 316 -1.54 -13.52 9.89
C LYS A 316 -0.23 -14.17 9.44
N VAL A 317 0.91 -13.49 9.55
CA VAL A 317 2.22 -14.01 9.09
C VAL A 317 3.09 -14.59 10.21
N ILE A 318 2.53 -14.70 11.42
CA ILE A 318 3.22 -15.23 12.60
C ILE A 318 2.44 -16.40 13.21
N GLN A 319 3.16 -17.35 13.81
CA GLN A 319 2.53 -18.47 14.52
C GLN A 319 2.04 -18.06 15.93
N GLN A 320 2.81 -17.24 16.63
CA GLN A 320 2.51 -16.83 18.01
C GLN A 320 1.44 -15.74 18.00
N LYS A 321 0.23 -16.08 18.42
CA LYS A 321 -0.88 -15.13 18.62
C LYS A 321 -1.07 -14.87 20.12
N PRO A 322 -1.41 -13.64 20.55
CA PRO A 322 -1.68 -12.46 19.74
C PRO A 322 -0.40 -11.75 19.27
N LEU A 323 -0.53 -10.89 18.25
CA LEU A 323 0.54 -10.00 17.81
C LEU A 323 0.85 -8.96 18.89
N LEU A 324 2.03 -9.07 19.51
CA LEU A 324 2.54 -8.17 20.54
C LEU A 324 3.25 -6.95 19.92
N GLU A 325 3.58 -5.94 20.73
CA GLU A 325 4.30 -4.72 20.28
C GLU A 325 5.80 -4.95 20.15
N VAL A 326 6.13 -5.93 19.31
CA VAL A 326 7.48 -6.32 18.90
C VAL A 326 7.49 -6.55 17.38
N PRO A 327 8.67 -6.57 16.75
CA PRO A 327 8.79 -6.96 15.35
C PRO A 327 8.11 -8.31 15.08
N ALA A 328 7.34 -8.39 14.00
CA ALA A 328 6.80 -9.64 13.48
C ALA A 328 7.80 -10.36 12.56
N SER A 329 9.10 -10.09 12.73
CA SER A 329 10.19 -10.61 11.91
C SER A 329 11.15 -11.42 12.79
N PRO A 330 11.65 -12.59 12.31
CA PRO A 330 11.30 -13.22 11.05
C PRO A 330 9.83 -13.69 11.03
N ALA A 331 9.19 -13.60 9.86
CA ALA A 331 7.87 -14.18 9.67
C ALA A 331 7.95 -15.70 9.51
N ASP A 332 6.82 -16.36 9.71
CA ASP A 332 6.66 -17.72 9.24
C ASP A 332 6.56 -17.73 7.70
N ALA A 333 7.43 -18.48 7.04
CA ALA A 333 7.54 -18.47 5.59
C ALA A 333 6.29 -19.02 4.90
N ASP A 334 5.67 -20.06 5.45
CA ASP A 334 4.48 -20.70 4.87
C ASP A 334 3.26 -19.79 5.05
N LEU A 335 3.12 -19.16 6.21
CA LEU A 335 2.09 -18.16 6.45
C LEU A 335 2.29 -16.95 5.54
N LEU A 336 3.49 -16.40 5.43
CA LEU A 336 3.74 -15.23 4.60
C LEU A 336 3.49 -15.47 3.09
N ASN A 337 3.72 -16.69 2.62
CA ASN A 337 3.41 -17.09 1.24
C ASN A 337 1.92 -17.37 1.01
N SER A 338 1.12 -17.43 2.08
CA SER A 338 -0.31 -17.76 2.01
C SER A 338 -1.25 -16.62 2.38
N VAL A 339 -0.77 -15.56 3.02
CA VAL A 339 -1.59 -14.39 3.36
C VAL A 339 -1.97 -13.56 2.13
N ASP A 340 -3.00 -12.72 2.31
CA ASP A 340 -3.37 -11.72 1.32
C ASP A 340 -2.22 -10.74 1.04
N GLY A 341 -2.19 -10.20 -0.19
CA GLY A 341 -1.11 -9.32 -0.64
C GLY A 341 -0.98 -8.04 0.19
N TYR A 342 -2.08 -7.56 0.77
CA TYR A 342 -2.06 -6.38 1.62
C TYR A 342 -1.31 -6.67 2.93
N ALA A 343 -1.67 -7.72 3.65
CA ALA A 343 -0.96 -8.16 4.86
C ALA A 343 0.54 -8.37 4.61
N ALA A 344 0.91 -9.07 3.53
CA ALA A 344 2.31 -9.26 3.14
C ALA A 344 3.03 -7.93 2.88
N SER A 345 2.39 -6.98 2.19
CA SER A 345 3.00 -5.67 1.89
C SER A 345 3.21 -4.81 3.15
N LYS A 346 2.29 -4.88 4.11
CA LYS A 346 2.40 -4.15 5.38
C LYS A 346 3.49 -4.75 6.26
N TRP A 347 3.58 -6.08 6.36
CA TRP A 347 4.68 -6.77 7.03
C TRP A 347 6.04 -6.40 6.40
N ALA A 348 6.15 -6.45 5.07
CA ALA A 348 7.40 -6.11 4.38
C ALA A 348 7.86 -4.67 4.68
N SER A 349 6.92 -3.75 4.79
CA SER A 349 7.20 -2.36 5.18
C SER A 349 7.62 -2.24 6.65
N GLU A 350 7.03 -3.00 7.57
CA GLU A 350 7.48 -3.05 8.97
C GLU A 350 8.91 -3.59 9.09
N ALA A 351 9.22 -4.68 8.40
CA ALA A 351 10.54 -5.28 8.40
C ALA A 351 11.59 -4.35 7.76
N LEU A 352 11.22 -3.69 6.64
CA LEU A 352 12.01 -2.64 6.01
C LEU A 352 12.31 -1.48 6.98
N LEU A 353 11.29 -0.97 7.65
CA LEU A 353 11.42 0.15 8.60
C LEU A 353 12.28 -0.23 9.80
N ALA A 354 12.09 -1.41 10.38
CA ALA A 354 12.91 -1.91 11.47
C ALA A 354 14.39 -2.01 11.06
N LYS A 355 14.67 -2.51 9.85
CA LYS A 355 16.03 -2.58 9.32
C LYS A 355 16.65 -1.20 9.08
N ILE A 356 15.92 -0.29 8.44
CA ILE A 356 16.40 1.09 8.19
C ILE A 356 16.66 1.82 9.51
N ALA A 357 15.81 1.61 10.52
CA ALA A 357 15.99 2.23 11.82
C ALA A 357 17.31 1.80 12.49
N VAL A 358 17.65 0.51 12.40
CA VAL A 358 18.94 -0.03 12.88
C VAL A 358 20.11 0.55 12.07
N GLU A 359 20.03 0.50 10.75
CA GLU A 359 21.18 0.82 9.87
C GLU A 359 21.43 2.32 9.73
N SER A 360 20.38 3.14 9.72
CA SER A 360 20.46 4.59 9.50
C SER A 360 20.22 5.43 10.75
N GLY A 361 19.76 4.82 11.85
CA GLY A 361 19.52 5.49 13.13
C GLY A 361 18.37 6.50 13.08
N ILE A 362 17.39 6.32 12.19
CA ILE A 362 16.18 7.15 12.17
C ILE A 362 15.15 6.62 13.19
N PRO A 363 14.48 7.49 13.98
CA PRO A 363 13.43 7.04 14.89
C PRO A 363 12.21 6.55 14.09
N VAL A 364 11.78 5.31 14.37
CA VAL A 364 10.63 4.69 13.69
C VAL A 364 9.56 4.32 14.70
N TYR A 365 8.31 4.66 14.38
CA TYR A 365 7.12 4.31 15.14
C TYR A 365 6.12 3.60 14.23
N ILE A 366 5.76 2.36 14.57
CA ILE A 366 4.88 1.51 13.77
C ILE A 366 3.56 1.36 14.53
N HIS A 367 2.50 1.98 14.00
CA HIS A 367 1.16 2.00 14.58
C HIS A 367 0.31 0.90 13.93
N ARG A 368 0.13 -0.24 14.60
CA ARG A 368 -0.70 -1.34 14.09
C ARG A 368 -2.14 -1.14 14.53
N LEU A 369 -3.03 -0.97 13.56
CA LEU A 369 -4.44 -0.71 13.83
C LEU A 369 -5.26 -1.99 13.81
N ALA A 370 -6.11 -2.17 14.83
CA ALA A 370 -7.24 -3.11 14.78
C ALA A 370 -8.26 -2.63 13.74
N HIS A 371 -9.45 -3.22 13.68
CA HIS A 371 -10.44 -2.76 12.72
C HIS A 371 -10.96 -1.37 13.12
N VAL A 372 -10.69 -0.35 12.31
CA VAL A 372 -11.04 1.03 12.62
C VAL A 372 -12.46 1.34 12.11
N MET A 373 -13.37 1.69 13.01
CA MET A 373 -14.73 2.11 12.70
C MET A 373 -14.85 3.63 12.56
N GLY A 374 -15.78 4.05 11.71
CA GLY A 374 -16.23 5.43 11.56
C GLY A 374 -17.13 5.59 10.32
N GLU A 375 -17.85 6.69 10.23
CA GLU A 375 -18.89 6.91 9.20
C GLU A 375 -18.33 6.86 7.77
N ASP A 376 -17.10 7.32 7.59
CA ASP A 376 -16.42 7.43 6.29
C ASP A 376 -15.47 6.27 5.99
N ALA A 377 -15.67 5.12 6.62
CA ALA A 377 -14.92 3.92 6.32
C ALA A 377 -15.02 3.57 4.82
N SER A 378 -13.95 2.98 4.28
CA SER A 378 -13.84 2.66 2.86
C SER A 378 -14.94 1.69 2.42
N GLU A 379 -15.59 1.95 1.27
CA GLU A 379 -16.55 1.02 0.66
C GLU A 379 -15.93 -0.30 0.20
N LEU A 380 -14.60 -0.39 0.21
CA LEU A 380 -13.83 -1.60 -0.09
C LEU A 380 -13.35 -2.32 1.18
N ASP A 381 -13.77 -1.87 2.36
CA ASP A 381 -13.53 -2.56 3.62
C ASP A 381 -14.62 -3.63 3.85
N ALA A 382 -14.27 -4.91 3.74
CA ALA A 382 -15.23 -6.00 3.87
C ALA A 382 -15.90 -6.02 5.25
N VAL A 383 -15.14 -5.86 6.33
CA VAL A 383 -15.70 -5.90 7.69
C VAL A 383 -16.49 -4.62 7.96
N GLY A 384 -15.98 -3.46 7.52
CA GLY A 384 -16.69 -2.19 7.66
C GLY A 384 -18.01 -2.15 6.88
N MET A 385 -18.05 -2.76 5.69
CA MET A 385 -19.28 -2.90 4.91
C MET A 385 -20.22 -3.93 5.51
N MET A 386 -19.72 -5.03 6.10
CA MET A 386 -20.56 -5.97 6.83
C MET A 386 -21.31 -5.27 7.97
N THR A 387 -20.60 -4.51 8.83
CA THR A 387 -21.23 -3.80 9.94
C THR A 387 -22.18 -2.69 9.44
N LYS A 388 -21.74 -1.87 8.48
CA LYS A 388 -22.56 -0.79 7.89
C LYS A 388 -23.87 -1.31 7.30
N TYR A 389 -23.82 -2.33 6.45
CA TYR A 389 -25.02 -2.90 5.84
C TYR A 389 -25.87 -3.68 6.85
N SER A 390 -25.26 -4.22 7.91
CA SER A 390 -26.04 -4.85 8.98
C SER A 390 -26.90 -3.83 9.72
N PHE A 391 -26.39 -2.62 9.95
CA PHE A 391 -27.17 -1.53 10.51
C PHE A 391 -28.27 -1.05 9.53
N LEU A 392 -27.92 -0.82 8.26
CA LEU A 392 -28.89 -0.36 7.25
C LEU A 392 -30.05 -1.35 7.02
N LEU A 393 -29.78 -2.65 7.09
CA LEU A 393 -30.76 -3.71 6.88
C LEU A 393 -31.44 -4.15 8.18
N HIS A 394 -31.04 -3.59 9.34
CA HIS A 394 -31.40 -4.08 10.67
C HIS A 394 -31.24 -5.61 10.83
N ALA A 395 -30.23 -6.20 10.18
CA ALA A 395 -30.01 -7.64 10.14
C ALA A 395 -28.53 -7.99 9.92
N LEU A 396 -28.01 -8.90 10.73
CA LEU A 396 -26.67 -9.47 10.59
C LEU A 396 -26.67 -10.71 9.69
N PRO A 397 -25.63 -10.90 8.85
CA PRO A 397 -25.46 -12.15 8.14
C PRO A 397 -25.03 -13.25 9.10
N ARG A 398 -25.74 -14.37 9.09
CA ARG A 398 -25.38 -15.57 9.84
C ARG A 398 -24.10 -16.15 9.25
N ILE A 399 -23.05 -16.18 10.05
CA ILE A 399 -21.78 -16.84 9.73
C ILE A 399 -21.58 -17.97 10.73
N LYS A 400 -21.19 -19.15 10.24
CA LYS A 400 -20.95 -20.30 11.11
C LYS A 400 -19.67 -20.09 11.92
N GLU A 401 -19.67 -20.48 13.19
CA GLU A 401 -18.51 -20.29 14.07
C GLU A 401 -17.27 -21.04 13.56
N GLU A 402 -17.43 -22.21 12.93
CA GLU A 402 -16.30 -22.93 12.32
C GLU A 402 -15.63 -22.21 11.12
N ALA A 403 -16.33 -21.22 10.53
CA ALA A 403 -15.86 -20.42 9.41
C ALA A 403 -15.09 -19.18 9.85
N ILE A 404 -15.02 -18.89 11.15
CA ILE A 404 -14.28 -17.76 11.72
C ILE A 404 -13.14 -18.28 12.58
N GLU A 405 -11.97 -17.66 12.43
CA GLU A 405 -10.83 -17.87 13.30
C GLU A 405 -10.41 -16.53 13.92
N GLY A 406 -10.14 -16.51 15.22
CA GLY A 406 -9.76 -15.29 15.94
C GLY A 406 -10.95 -14.59 16.60
N GLN A 407 -10.81 -13.29 16.87
CA GLN A 407 -11.79 -12.49 17.62
C GLN A 407 -11.98 -11.13 16.96
N TRP A 408 -13.15 -10.53 17.14
CA TRP A 408 -13.43 -9.19 16.63
C TRP A 408 -12.83 -8.13 17.55
N ASP A 409 -12.26 -7.09 16.96
CA ASP A 409 -11.71 -5.96 17.70
C ASP A 409 -11.91 -4.67 16.90
N PHE A 410 -12.79 -3.82 17.42
CA PHE A 410 -13.25 -2.61 16.77
C PHE A 410 -12.79 -1.37 17.54
N VAL A 411 -11.95 -0.55 16.93
CA VAL A 411 -11.45 0.70 17.50
C VAL A 411 -12.05 1.90 16.79
N PHE A 412 -12.30 2.98 17.49
CA PHE A 412 -12.85 4.20 16.89
C PHE A 412 -11.74 5.09 16.34
N VAL A 413 -11.97 5.69 15.16
CA VAL A 413 -10.98 6.51 14.46
C VAL A 413 -10.47 7.68 15.29
N GLU A 414 -11.31 8.28 16.13
CA GLU A 414 -10.98 9.41 16.99
C GLU A 414 -9.88 9.05 17.99
N SER A 415 -10.04 7.91 18.68
CA SER A 415 -9.06 7.42 19.67
C SER A 415 -7.73 7.05 19.02
N VAL A 416 -7.78 6.35 17.87
CA VAL A 416 -6.59 5.97 17.11
C VAL A 416 -5.80 7.21 16.65
N VAL A 417 -6.49 8.20 16.11
CA VAL A 417 -5.89 9.44 15.60
C VAL A 417 -5.27 10.24 16.72
N ASP A 418 -5.97 10.37 17.85
CA ASP A 418 -5.48 11.07 19.02
C ASP A 418 -4.18 10.44 19.58
N GLU A 419 -4.16 9.12 19.76
CA GLU A 419 -2.95 8.40 20.19
C GLU A 419 -1.79 8.53 19.20
N LEU A 420 -2.07 8.41 17.90
CA LEU A 420 -1.05 8.53 16.85
C LEU A 420 -0.47 9.94 16.78
N VAL A 421 -1.31 10.98 16.76
CA VAL A 421 -0.86 12.38 16.70
C VAL A 421 -0.08 12.73 17.96
N ARG A 422 -0.52 12.30 19.15
CA ARG A 422 0.23 12.49 20.40
C ARG A 422 1.62 11.88 20.32
N SER A 423 1.73 10.64 19.82
CA SER A 423 3.01 9.96 19.61
C SER A 423 3.91 10.73 18.63
N ALA A 424 3.35 11.20 17.51
CA ALA A 424 4.07 11.99 16.51
C ALA A 424 4.55 13.34 17.03
N MET A 425 3.72 14.05 17.80
CA MET A 425 4.13 15.33 18.38
C MET A 425 5.20 15.15 19.45
N LYS A 426 5.12 14.07 20.24
CA LYS A 426 6.14 13.75 21.25
C LYS A 426 7.50 13.45 20.59
N SER A 427 7.52 12.62 19.54
CA SER A 427 8.77 12.22 18.87
C SER A 427 9.51 13.41 18.25
N ALA A 428 8.82 14.42 17.71
CA ALA A 428 9.47 15.65 17.24
C ALA A 428 10.08 16.49 18.37
N ILE A 429 9.40 16.58 19.51
CA ILE A 429 9.87 17.40 20.64
C ILE A 429 11.12 16.74 21.25
N ASP A 430 11.06 15.42 21.48
CA ASP A 430 12.18 14.65 22.03
C ASP A 430 13.38 14.67 21.09
N TYR A 431 13.15 14.69 19.76
CA TYR A 431 14.22 14.86 18.76
C TYR A 431 14.95 16.22 18.87
N GLY A 432 14.24 17.29 19.24
CA GLY A 432 14.82 18.62 19.44
C GLY A 432 15.59 18.78 20.75
N HIS A 433 15.38 17.91 21.73
CA HIS A 433 16.02 17.96 23.05
C HIS A 433 16.35 16.55 23.56
N PRO A 434 17.51 15.96 23.18
CA PRO A 434 17.94 14.69 23.73
C PRO A 434 18.20 14.85 25.23
N SER A 435 17.25 14.44 26.08
CA SER A 435 17.34 14.57 27.53
C SER A 435 18.53 13.79 28.10
N THR A 436 19.32 14.44 28.96
CA THR A 436 20.54 13.91 29.60
C THR A 436 20.32 12.97 30.78
N SER A 437 19.09 12.53 31.10
CA SER A 437 18.87 11.73 32.30
C SER A 437 17.57 10.91 32.31
N GLN A 438 17.73 9.60 32.53
CA GLN A 438 16.80 8.62 33.12
C GLN A 438 16.01 7.59 32.26
N SER A 439 16.06 7.56 30.92
CA SER A 439 15.35 6.54 30.09
C SER A 439 16.22 5.58 29.26
N LYS A 440 17.48 5.37 29.64
CA LYS A 440 18.46 4.53 28.91
C LYS A 440 18.07 3.04 28.68
N ARG A 441 16.95 2.54 29.24
CA ARG A 441 16.48 1.16 29.02
C ARG A 441 15.42 1.01 27.93
N GLU A 442 14.65 2.04 27.60
CA GLU A 442 13.68 2.03 26.49
C GLU A 442 14.25 2.66 25.21
N GLU A 443 15.24 3.55 25.34
CA GLU A 443 15.90 4.28 24.24
C GLU A 443 16.73 3.43 23.27
N ASN A 444 16.95 2.15 23.56
CA ASN A 444 17.81 1.29 22.74
C ASN A 444 17.04 0.46 21.71
N ARG A 445 15.74 0.74 21.49
CA ARG A 445 14.96 0.09 20.43
C ARG A 445 14.94 0.98 19.18
N PRO A 446 15.53 0.53 18.05
CA PRO A 446 15.57 1.32 16.83
C PRO A 446 14.17 1.59 16.26
N ALA A 447 13.21 0.68 16.47
CA ALA A 447 11.79 0.87 16.11
C ALA A 447 10.87 0.58 17.30
N VAL A 448 9.86 1.45 17.49
CA VAL A 448 8.81 1.33 18.49
C VAL A 448 7.54 0.82 17.81
N PHE A 449 6.95 -0.25 18.34
CA PHE A 449 5.68 -0.79 17.87
C PHE A 449 4.57 -0.38 18.84
N ILE A 450 3.40 -0.01 18.31
CA ILE A 450 2.26 0.46 19.09
C ILE A 450 1.01 -0.21 18.54
N ASN A 451 0.31 -0.98 19.38
CA ASN A 451 -0.92 -1.66 19.00
C ASN A 451 -2.14 -0.83 19.40
N HIS A 452 -2.90 -0.37 18.41
CA HIS A 452 -4.16 0.35 18.58
C HIS A 452 -5.30 -0.68 18.57
N CYS A 453 -5.49 -1.35 19.71
CA CYS A 453 -6.50 -2.38 19.97
C CYS A 453 -7.19 -2.15 21.32
N ASN A 454 -8.37 -2.76 21.50
CA ASN A 454 -9.03 -2.77 22.80
C ASN A 454 -8.41 -3.81 23.74
N ASP A 455 -8.64 -3.63 25.04
CA ASP A 455 -8.22 -4.61 26.05
C ASP A 455 -9.08 -5.88 26.03
N VAL A 456 -10.32 -5.79 25.57
CA VAL A 456 -11.25 -6.92 25.50
C VAL A 456 -11.73 -7.06 24.07
N THR A 457 -11.42 -8.21 23.46
CA THR A 457 -11.92 -8.58 22.13
C THR A 457 -13.27 -9.28 22.25
N ILE A 458 -13.99 -9.35 21.13
CA ILE A 458 -15.37 -9.82 21.07
C ILE A 458 -15.38 -11.19 20.37
N PRO A 459 -15.79 -12.27 21.08
CA PRO A 459 -16.08 -13.56 20.46
C PRO A 459 -17.18 -13.45 19.42
N HIS A 460 -17.13 -14.27 18.37
CA HIS A 460 -18.12 -14.19 17.29
C HIS A 460 -19.56 -14.35 17.80
N CYS A 461 -19.81 -15.27 18.73
CA CYS A 461 -21.12 -15.47 19.36
C CYS A 461 -21.66 -14.24 20.10
N LYS A 462 -20.80 -13.26 20.45
CA LYS A 462 -21.16 -11.99 21.09
C LYS A 462 -21.21 -10.80 20.13
N LEU A 463 -20.88 -11.00 18.86
CA LEU A 463 -20.82 -9.92 17.86
C LEU A 463 -22.15 -9.17 17.75
N LYS A 464 -23.27 -9.91 17.68
CA LYS A 464 -24.60 -9.32 17.58
C LYS A 464 -24.89 -8.36 18.73
N GLY A 465 -24.75 -8.83 19.98
CA GLY A 465 -25.01 -7.99 21.15
C GLY A 465 -24.08 -6.77 21.24
N TYR A 466 -22.83 -6.90 20.77
CA TYR A 466 -21.93 -5.75 20.66
C TYR A 466 -22.42 -4.70 19.66
N LEU A 467 -22.86 -5.13 18.48
CA LEU A 467 -23.35 -4.22 17.43
C LEU A 467 -24.70 -3.58 17.79
N GLU A 468 -25.59 -4.31 18.47
CA GLU A 468 -26.83 -3.76 19.04
C GLU A 468 -26.53 -2.69 20.10
N ALA A 469 -25.58 -2.95 21.01
CA ALA A 469 -25.15 -1.96 22.00
C ALA A 469 -24.48 -0.72 21.37
N THR A 470 -23.81 -0.89 20.23
CA THR A 470 -23.14 0.19 19.51
C THR A 470 -24.12 1.06 18.73
N SER A 471 -25.13 0.45 18.09
CA SER A 471 -26.14 1.16 17.30
C SER A 471 -27.31 1.68 18.13
N GLY A 472 -27.57 1.09 19.29
CA GLY A 472 -28.75 1.36 20.10
C GLY A 472 -30.03 0.70 19.57
N GLU A 473 -29.93 -0.15 18.55
CA GLU A 473 -31.07 -0.79 17.89
C GLU A 473 -30.92 -2.32 17.86
N PRO A 474 -32.02 -3.09 17.96
CA PRO A 474 -31.98 -4.54 17.83
C PRO A 474 -31.67 -4.95 16.39
N LEU A 475 -30.90 -6.03 16.22
CA LEU A 475 -30.53 -6.57 14.92
C LEU A 475 -31.14 -7.96 14.72
N GLY A 476 -31.79 -8.18 13.58
CA GLY A 476 -32.15 -9.51 13.12
C GLY A 476 -30.90 -10.35 12.77
N GLU A 477 -31.09 -11.64 12.49
CA GLU A 477 -30.03 -12.49 11.93
C GLU A 477 -30.61 -13.35 10.81
N ILE A 478 -30.06 -13.23 9.60
CA ILE A 478 -30.57 -13.87 8.38
C ILE A 478 -29.45 -14.63 7.67
N GLU A 479 -29.78 -15.54 6.75
CA GLU A 479 -28.77 -16.30 6.03
C GLU A 479 -27.87 -15.37 5.17
N LEU A 480 -26.56 -15.67 5.12
CA LEU A 480 -25.59 -14.83 4.39
C LEU A 480 -26.01 -14.59 2.93
N LYS A 481 -26.57 -15.59 2.26
CA LYS A 481 -27.04 -15.47 0.87
C LYS A 481 -28.17 -14.45 0.71
N GLU A 482 -29.14 -14.47 1.63
CA GLU A 482 -30.25 -13.52 1.66
C GLU A 482 -29.75 -12.12 1.99
N TRP A 483 -28.89 -12.00 3.01
CA TRP A 483 -28.25 -10.75 3.38
C TRP A 483 -27.49 -10.11 2.21
N LEU A 484 -26.75 -10.91 1.44
CA LEU A 484 -26.00 -10.43 0.28
C LEU A 484 -26.90 -9.89 -0.84
N GLN A 485 -28.06 -10.52 -1.06
CA GLN A 485 -29.03 -10.03 -2.03
C GLN A 485 -29.57 -8.66 -1.61
N LEU A 486 -30.04 -8.53 -0.37
CA LEU A 486 -30.56 -7.29 0.18
C LEU A 486 -29.50 -6.17 0.18
N ALA A 487 -28.28 -6.50 0.58
CA ALA A 487 -27.18 -5.53 0.59
C ALA A 487 -26.83 -5.05 -0.82
N ARG A 488 -26.86 -5.94 -1.82
CA ARG A 488 -26.66 -5.57 -3.23
C ARG A 488 -27.76 -4.64 -3.74
N GLU A 489 -29.02 -4.93 -3.43
CA GLU A 489 -30.17 -4.09 -3.80
C GLU A 489 -30.11 -2.71 -3.12
N THR A 490 -29.53 -2.64 -1.92
CA THR A 490 -29.28 -1.40 -1.16
C THR A 490 -28.05 -0.62 -1.67
N GLY A 491 -27.28 -1.18 -2.62
CA GLY A 491 -26.16 -0.50 -3.27
C GLY A 491 -24.76 -0.94 -2.82
N MET A 492 -24.62 -2.13 -2.23
CA MET A 492 -23.30 -2.67 -1.85
C MET A 492 -22.35 -2.69 -3.04
N HIS A 493 -21.12 -2.22 -2.80
CA HIS A 493 -20.09 -2.18 -3.82
C HIS A 493 -19.86 -3.59 -4.42
N PRO A 494 -19.85 -3.77 -5.76
CA PRO A 494 -19.82 -5.09 -6.40
C PRO A 494 -18.66 -5.99 -5.96
N LEU A 495 -17.50 -5.42 -5.66
CA LEU A 495 -16.34 -6.20 -5.17
C LEU A 495 -16.53 -6.77 -3.77
N ILE A 496 -17.22 -6.05 -2.88
CA ILE A 496 -17.54 -6.55 -1.55
C ILE A 496 -18.58 -7.66 -1.64
N TYR A 497 -19.56 -7.49 -2.51
CA TYR A 497 -20.53 -8.55 -2.82
C TYR A 497 -19.82 -9.82 -3.32
N GLU A 498 -18.92 -9.71 -4.31
CA GLU A 498 -18.14 -10.83 -4.83
C GLU A 498 -17.24 -11.47 -3.75
N PHE A 499 -16.67 -10.66 -2.84
CA PHE A 499 -15.87 -11.16 -1.72
C PHE A 499 -16.71 -12.06 -0.80
N PHE A 500 -17.88 -11.60 -0.36
CA PHE A 500 -18.75 -12.38 0.52
C PHE A 500 -19.43 -13.55 -0.20
N LEU A 501 -19.72 -13.43 -1.49
CA LEU A 501 -20.24 -14.53 -2.30
C LEU A 501 -19.22 -15.68 -2.39
N ALA A 502 -17.94 -15.36 -2.60
CA ALA A 502 -16.89 -16.37 -2.59
C ALA A 502 -16.76 -17.06 -1.22
N PHE A 503 -16.92 -16.30 -0.13
CA PHE A 503 -16.95 -16.84 1.23
C PHE A 503 -18.16 -17.76 1.47
N GLU A 504 -19.37 -17.37 1.02
CA GLU A 504 -20.60 -18.17 1.13
C GLU A 504 -20.48 -19.53 0.43
N GLN A 505 -19.78 -19.59 -0.71
CA GLN A 505 -19.51 -20.82 -1.46
C GLN A 505 -18.46 -21.75 -0.79
N GLY A 506 -18.12 -21.52 0.48
CA GLY A 506 -17.20 -22.34 1.26
C GLY A 506 -15.74 -22.19 0.89
N ARG A 507 -15.35 -21.12 0.17
CA ARG A 507 -13.99 -20.94 -0.35
C ARG A 507 -13.04 -20.31 0.69
N GLY A 508 -13.13 -20.71 1.95
CA GLY A 508 -12.15 -20.36 2.99
C GLY A 508 -12.76 -19.91 4.31
N LYS A 509 -11.91 -19.49 5.25
CA LYS A 509 -12.29 -19.02 6.58
C LYS A 509 -11.95 -17.54 6.75
N MET A 510 -12.76 -16.83 7.52
CA MET A 510 -12.48 -15.45 7.91
C MET A 510 -11.53 -15.45 9.10
N THR A 511 -10.25 -15.21 8.82
CA THR A 511 -9.22 -15.10 9.86
C THR A 511 -9.13 -13.66 10.36
N LEU A 512 -9.61 -13.43 11.57
CA LEU A 512 -9.56 -12.16 12.28
C LEU A 512 -8.22 -12.07 13.05
N PRO A 513 -7.42 -11.01 12.82
CA PRO A 513 -6.15 -10.86 13.52
C PRO A 513 -6.37 -10.56 15.00
N MET A 514 -5.53 -11.14 15.85
CA MET A 514 -5.52 -10.87 17.29
C MET A 514 -4.28 -10.06 17.66
N MET A 515 -4.47 -8.97 18.40
CA MET A 515 -3.39 -8.11 18.89
C MET A 515 -3.50 -7.91 20.40
N SER A 516 -2.40 -7.53 21.03
CA SER A 516 -2.39 -7.17 22.45
C SER A 516 -1.33 -6.12 22.75
N LYS A 517 -1.62 -5.23 23.70
CA LYS A 517 -0.64 -4.27 24.24
C LYS A 517 0.32 -4.99 25.19
N THR A 518 1.60 -4.60 25.20
CA THR A 518 2.67 -5.34 25.92
C THR A 518 2.48 -5.39 27.44
N GLN A 519 1.74 -4.44 28.02
CA GLN A 519 1.48 -4.35 29.47
C GLN A 519 0.74 -5.57 30.07
N ARG A 520 0.26 -6.51 29.26
CA ARG A 520 -0.54 -7.66 29.72
C ARG A 520 0.15 -9.02 29.76
N VAL A 521 1.41 -9.16 29.34
CA VAL A 521 2.09 -10.48 29.38
C VAL A 521 2.52 -10.88 30.81
N ILE A 522 2.36 -9.97 31.79
CA ILE A 522 2.63 -10.24 33.21
C ILE A 522 1.34 -10.02 34.02
N ARG A 523 0.34 -10.89 33.88
CA ARG A 523 -0.67 -11.17 34.92
C ARG A 523 -1.21 -12.58 34.81
#